data_AF-S6V3L9-F1
#
_entry.id   AF-S6V3L9-F1
#
_cell.length_a   1.000
_cell.length_b   1.000
_cell.length_c   1.000
_cell.angle_alpha   90.00
_cell.angle_beta   90.00
_cell.angle_gamma   90.00
#
_symmetry.space_group_name_H-M   'P 1'
#
loop_
_entity.id
_entity.type
_entity.pdbx_description
1 polymer ?
#
loop_
_entity_poly.entity_id
_entity_poly.type
_entity_poly.pdbx_seq_one_letter_code
_entity_poly.pdbx_strand_id
1 'polypeptide(L)'
;AAPLIDKVPGANLRILMRQRLSEITGLTGEAVSQLVQSAPADAPPSYDPYVDYDAMPDFADYQPQGGYEAQQEWTPKKAGGPNQKKWDNNKSWGKKGKRQEFEPRAPRVPTAVEPPMQAALRTLLHHPELAEKVENASHFAAEDQSNAQLLVALIEARQKNPNLRSLQLIARWHGTEQGRLLRALAEKEWLIETDNLEQQFFDTITSLSARQRERSLDHLISKARQTELSAEEKIQLRELLNRNVPAQNPTSTGA
;
A
#
# COMPACT_ATOMS: atom_id res chain seq x y z
N ALA A 1 9.15 -23.40 17.15
CA ALA A 1 8.06 -23.62 16.16
C ALA A 1 7.51 -25.05 16.16
N ALA A 2 8.36 -26.09 16.26
CA ALA A 2 7.91 -27.49 16.21
C ALA A 2 6.99 -27.98 17.37
N PRO A 3 7.04 -27.50 18.64
CA PRO A 3 6.17 -28.02 19.70
C PRO A 3 4.70 -27.54 19.63
N LEU A 4 4.37 -26.66 18.67
CA LEU A 4 3.00 -26.16 18.46
C LEU A 4 2.21 -26.99 17.41
N ILE A 5 2.90 -27.81 16.61
CA ILE A 5 2.28 -28.58 15.51
C ILE A 5 1.49 -29.78 16.06
N ASP A 6 1.94 -30.38 17.15
CA ASP A 6 1.26 -31.51 17.77
C ASP A 6 -0.04 -31.10 18.50
N LYS A 7 -0.22 -29.78 18.76
CA LYS A 7 -1.46 -29.21 19.30
C LYS A 7 -2.53 -28.95 18.23
N VAL A 8 -2.19 -29.09 16.94
CA VAL A 8 -3.13 -28.86 15.85
C VAL A 8 -4.09 -30.06 15.71
N PRO A 9 -5.42 -29.85 15.69
CA PRO A 9 -6.36 -30.95 15.50
C PRO A 9 -6.32 -31.48 14.06
N GLY A 10 -6.29 -32.80 13.91
CA GLY A 10 -6.34 -33.50 12.61
C GLY A 10 -5.01 -34.10 12.17
N ALA A 11 -5.00 -35.41 11.91
CA ALA A 11 -3.80 -36.16 11.51
C ALA A 11 -3.22 -35.71 10.16
N ASN A 12 -4.08 -35.43 9.18
CA ASN A 12 -3.65 -35.04 7.82
C ASN A 12 -2.99 -33.65 7.79
N LEU A 13 -3.52 -32.71 8.59
CA LEU A 13 -2.97 -31.35 8.66
C LEU A 13 -1.57 -31.35 9.28
N ARG A 14 -1.33 -32.19 10.29
CA ARG A 14 0.00 -32.37 10.88
C ARG A 14 1.00 -32.91 9.87
N ILE A 15 0.58 -33.87 9.04
CA ILE A 15 1.43 -34.46 7.99
C ILE A 15 1.81 -33.39 6.97
N LEU A 16 0.84 -32.60 6.49
CA LEU A 16 1.09 -31.51 5.54
C LEU A 16 1.99 -30.41 6.13
N MET A 17 1.79 -30.04 7.40
CA MET A 17 2.66 -29.05 8.06
C MET A 17 4.09 -29.55 8.25
N ARG A 18 4.27 -30.84 8.55
CA ARG A 18 5.61 -31.45 8.62
C ARG A 18 6.30 -31.47 7.24
N GLN A 19 5.57 -31.81 6.17
CA GLN A 19 6.08 -31.75 4.80
C GLN A 19 6.47 -30.31 4.40
N ARG A 20 5.61 -29.33 4.72
CA ARG A 20 5.89 -27.94 4.38
C ARG A 20 7.10 -27.38 5.13
N LEU A 21 7.31 -27.80 6.38
CA LEU A 21 8.50 -27.42 7.13
C LEU A 21 9.77 -28.05 6.58
N SER A 22 9.72 -29.30 6.11
CA SER A 22 10.88 -29.89 5.44
C SER A 22 11.24 -29.18 4.13
N GLU A 23 10.25 -28.76 3.34
CA GLU A 23 10.48 -27.98 2.11
C GLU A 23 11.10 -26.61 2.38
N ILE A 24 10.65 -25.94 3.45
CA ILE A 24 11.11 -24.58 3.77
C ILE A 24 12.49 -24.60 4.43
N THR A 25 12.75 -25.57 5.30
CA THR A 25 13.96 -25.58 6.13
C THR A 25 15.05 -26.51 5.61
N GLY A 26 14.75 -27.39 4.65
CA GLY A 26 15.67 -28.43 4.17
C GLY A 26 15.99 -29.51 5.21
N LEU A 27 15.40 -29.44 6.41
CA LEU A 27 15.61 -30.40 7.50
C LEU A 27 14.65 -31.58 7.34
N THR A 28 15.18 -32.79 7.42
CA THR A 28 14.37 -34.02 7.36
C THR A 28 13.47 -34.13 8.59
N GLY A 29 12.33 -34.80 8.46
CA GLY A 29 11.35 -34.94 9.54
C GLY A 29 11.92 -35.56 10.83
N GLU A 30 12.95 -36.39 10.71
CA GLU A 30 13.66 -36.98 11.86
C GLU A 30 14.59 -35.99 12.57
N ALA A 31 15.28 -35.12 11.83
CA ALA A 31 16.13 -34.06 12.41
C ALA A 31 15.30 -33.03 13.18
N VAL A 32 14.11 -32.69 12.67
CA VAL A 32 13.15 -31.82 13.36
C VAL A 32 12.63 -32.47 14.65
N SER A 33 12.36 -33.78 14.64
CA SER A 33 11.97 -34.54 15.85
C SER A 33 13.08 -34.60 16.90
N GLN A 34 14.35 -34.75 16.49
CA GLN A 34 15.49 -34.74 17.43
C GLN A 34 15.69 -33.36 18.07
N LEU A 35 15.51 -32.27 17.31
CA LEU A 35 15.51 -30.90 17.82
C LEU A 35 14.36 -30.62 18.80
N VAL A 36 13.21 -31.27 18.63
CA VAL A 36 12.08 -31.19 19.58
C VAL A 36 12.41 -31.93 20.88
N GLN A 37 13.09 -33.08 20.81
CA GLN A 37 13.48 -33.86 21.99
C GLN A 37 14.62 -33.22 22.78
N SER A 38 15.43 -32.36 22.15
CA SER A 38 16.55 -31.66 22.78
C SER A 38 16.25 -30.20 23.17
N ALA A 39 15.02 -29.74 22.96
CA ALA A 39 14.58 -28.43 23.42
C ALA A 39 14.37 -28.44 24.96
N PRO A 40 14.93 -27.47 25.70
CA PRO A 40 14.69 -27.36 27.14
C PRO A 40 13.19 -27.13 27.39
N ALA A 41 12.64 -27.80 28.40
CA ALA A 41 11.26 -27.57 28.82
C ALA A 41 11.11 -26.16 29.38
N ASP A 42 10.20 -25.35 28.80
CA ASP A 42 9.80 -24.08 29.39
C ASP A 42 9.29 -24.32 30.82
N ALA A 43 9.93 -23.69 31.80
CA ALA A 43 9.44 -23.67 33.17
C ALA A 43 8.07 -22.98 33.22
N PRO A 44 7.12 -23.45 34.05
CA PRO A 44 5.85 -22.75 34.22
C PRO A 44 6.10 -21.33 34.75
N PRO A 45 5.26 -20.35 34.40
CA PRO A 45 5.39 -19.00 34.91
C PRO A 45 5.30 -19.00 36.43
N SER A 46 6.26 -18.35 37.09
CA SER A 46 6.23 -18.11 38.53
C SER A 46 5.03 -17.24 38.87
N TYR A 47 3.99 -17.85 39.44
CA TYR A 47 2.87 -17.13 40.02
C TYR A 47 3.31 -16.56 41.37
N ASP A 48 3.39 -15.24 41.47
CA ASP A 48 3.66 -14.53 42.73
C ASP A 48 2.31 -14.21 43.43
N PRO A 49 1.97 -14.85 44.57
CA PRO A 49 0.66 -14.68 45.21
C PRO A 49 0.48 -13.39 46.03
N TYR A 50 1.46 -12.48 46.07
CA TYR A 50 1.44 -11.29 46.94
C TYR A 50 1.22 -9.96 46.21
N VAL A 51 0.37 -9.93 45.18
CA VAL A 51 -0.12 -8.66 44.65
C VAL A 51 -1.24 -8.17 45.56
N ASP A 52 -0.92 -7.22 46.44
CA ASP A 52 -1.88 -6.58 47.35
C ASP A 52 -2.80 -5.63 46.56
N TYR A 53 -4.01 -6.11 46.24
CA TYR A 53 -5.01 -5.37 45.46
C TYR A 53 -5.68 -4.23 46.23
N ASP A 54 -5.41 -4.07 47.54
CA ASP A 54 -5.96 -2.98 48.36
C ASP A 54 -5.18 -1.66 48.22
N ALA A 55 -4.05 -1.65 47.50
CA ALA A 55 -3.25 -0.46 47.24
C ALA A 55 -3.48 0.15 45.85
N MET A 56 -4.71 0.09 45.31
CA MET A 56 -5.06 0.89 44.13
C MET A 56 -5.06 2.39 44.50
N PRO A 57 -4.28 3.25 43.82
CA PRO A 57 -4.33 4.69 44.06
C PRO A 57 -5.71 5.23 43.69
N ASP A 58 -6.30 6.02 44.60
CA ASP A 58 -7.54 6.74 44.40
C ASP A 58 -7.39 7.71 43.21
N PHE A 59 -8.13 7.44 42.13
CA PHE A 59 -8.04 8.17 40.87
C PHE A 59 -8.87 9.47 40.87
N ALA A 60 -9.37 9.91 42.03
CA ALA A 60 -10.21 11.09 42.17
C ALA A 60 -9.51 12.42 41.83
N ASP A 61 -8.17 12.49 41.91
CA ASP A 61 -7.40 13.73 41.72
C ASP A 61 -6.74 13.88 40.34
N TYR A 62 -7.00 12.97 39.39
CA TYR A 62 -6.44 13.07 38.04
C TYR A 62 -7.31 13.95 37.13
N GLN A 63 -6.99 15.24 37.01
CA GLN A 63 -7.52 16.10 35.94
C GLN A 63 -6.64 15.99 34.68
N PRO A 64 -7.14 15.42 33.56
CA PRO A 64 -6.40 15.42 32.31
C PRO A 64 -6.44 16.83 31.66
N GLN A 65 -5.27 17.44 31.48
CA GLN A 65 -5.10 18.54 30.53
C GLN A 65 -5.04 17.97 29.10
N GLY A 66 -5.90 18.44 28.21
CA GLY A 66 -5.81 18.21 26.76
C GLY A 66 -6.91 17.30 26.22
N GLY A 67 -7.82 17.89 25.46
CA GLY A 67 -9.02 17.24 24.92
C GLY A 67 -8.72 16.12 23.94
N TYR A 68 -9.10 14.90 24.33
CA TYR A 68 -9.51 13.85 23.42
C TYR A 68 -11.04 13.86 23.39
N GLU A 69 -11.64 14.12 22.23
CA GLU A 69 -13.07 13.85 22.03
C GLU A 69 -13.26 12.33 22.02
N ALA A 70 -13.98 11.81 23.00
CA ALA A 70 -14.34 10.40 23.06
C ALA A 70 -15.18 10.04 21.83
N GLN A 71 -14.69 9.10 21.02
CA GLN A 71 -15.47 8.47 19.97
C GLN A 71 -16.74 7.88 20.60
N GLN A 72 -17.89 8.20 20.01
CA GLN A 72 -19.19 7.70 20.45
C GLN A 72 -19.17 6.17 20.53
N GLU A 73 -19.28 5.65 21.75
CA GLU A 73 -19.57 4.24 21.98
C GLU A 73 -20.83 3.85 21.20
N TRP A 74 -20.72 2.80 20.41
CA TRP A 74 -21.87 2.25 19.70
C TRP A 74 -22.90 1.78 20.73
N THR A 75 -23.99 2.52 20.86
CA THR A 75 -25.14 2.14 21.67
C THR A 75 -26.19 1.47 20.78
N PRO A 76 -26.60 0.22 21.06
CA PRO A 76 -27.76 -0.33 20.37
C PRO A 76 -29.00 0.48 20.78
N LYS A 77 -29.63 1.14 19.80
CA LYS A 77 -30.90 1.86 19.99
C LYS A 77 -31.92 0.93 20.65
N LYS A 78 -32.30 1.22 21.89
CA LYS A 78 -33.49 0.63 22.54
C LYS A 78 -34.73 1.08 21.79
N ALA A 79 -35.25 0.22 20.92
CA ALA A 79 -36.61 0.34 20.42
C ALA A 79 -37.57 -0.41 21.37
N GLY A 80 -38.44 0.35 22.03
CA GLY A 80 -39.85 -0.03 22.26
C GLY A 80 -40.22 -0.95 23.44
N GLY A 81 -40.88 -0.37 24.44
CA GLY A 81 -42.13 -0.89 25.03
C GLY A 81 -42.05 -2.01 26.09
N PRO A 82 -42.90 -1.97 27.13
CA PRO A 82 -42.91 -2.98 28.20
C PRO A 82 -43.63 -4.25 27.73
N ASN A 83 -42.89 -5.19 27.15
CA ASN A 83 -43.29 -6.59 27.16
C ASN A 83 -42.06 -7.50 27.14
N GLN A 84 -41.55 -7.82 28.34
CA GLN A 84 -40.43 -8.75 28.50
C GLN A 84 -40.88 -10.17 28.12
N LYS A 85 -40.74 -10.54 26.84
CA LYS A 85 -40.74 -11.94 26.45
C LYS A 85 -39.39 -12.56 26.79
N LYS A 86 -39.40 -13.37 27.84
CA LYS A 86 -38.29 -14.23 28.26
C LYS A 86 -37.82 -15.07 27.07
N TRP A 87 -36.51 -15.08 26.83
CA TRP A 87 -35.87 -16.01 25.89
C TRP A 87 -36.05 -17.42 26.43
N ASP A 88 -36.88 -18.21 25.75
CA ASP A 88 -37.12 -19.61 26.07
C ASP A 88 -36.20 -20.47 25.18
N ASN A 89 -35.24 -21.16 25.81
CA ASN A 89 -34.16 -21.88 25.15
C ASN A 89 -34.58 -23.27 24.63
N ASN A 90 -35.87 -23.46 24.35
CA ASN A 90 -36.42 -24.73 23.86
C ASN A 90 -37.22 -24.56 22.55
N LYS A 91 -36.67 -23.79 21.59
CA LYS A 91 -37.16 -23.83 20.20
C LYS A 91 -36.35 -24.86 19.42
N SER A 92 -36.95 -26.02 19.18
CA SER A 92 -36.43 -26.99 18.23
C SER A 92 -36.31 -26.36 16.84
N TRP A 93 -35.19 -26.65 16.18
CA TRP A 93 -34.79 -26.19 14.83
C TRP A 93 -35.67 -26.75 13.70
N GLY A 94 -36.98 -26.91 13.94
CA GLY A 94 -37.87 -27.69 13.08
C GLY A 94 -39.24 -27.06 12.90
N LYS A 95 -39.34 -25.79 12.48
CA LYS A 95 -40.59 -25.28 11.88
C LYS A 95 -40.35 -24.20 10.84
N LYS A 96 -40.99 -24.43 9.69
CA LYS A 96 -41.05 -23.61 8.47
C LYS A 96 -41.50 -22.17 8.74
N GLY A 97 -40.57 -21.31 9.11
CA GLY A 97 -40.66 -19.88 8.80
C GLY A 97 -39.90 -19.65 7.52
N LYS A 98 -40.46 -18.91 6.55
CA LYS A 98 -39.74 -18.47 5.35
C LYS A 98 -38.42 -17.84 5.79
N ARG A 99 -37.32 -18.59 5.69
CA ARG A 99 -35.97 -18.04 5.67
C ARG A 99 -36.03 -17.01 4.56
N GLN A 100 -35.94 -15.73 4.90
CA GLN A 100 -35.56 -14.74 3.90
C GLN A 100 -34.24 -15.27 3.36
N GLU A 101 -34.29 -15.83 2.15
CA GLU A 101 -33.10 -16.26 1.43
C GLU A 101 -32.13 -15.10 1.50
N PHE A 102 -30.97 -15.34 2.10
CA PHE A 102 -29.92 -14.35 2.17
C PHE A 102 -29.48 -14.14 0.73
N GLU A 103 -30.10 -13.16 0.06
CA GLU A 103 -29.76 -12.84 -1.31
C GLU A 103 -28.26 -12.55 -1.35
N PRO A 104 -27.52 -13.15 -2.30
CA PRO A 104 -26.10 -12.94 -2.40
C PRO A 104 -25.85 -11.44 -2.53
N ARG A 105 -25.16 -10.87 -1.53
CA ARG A 105 -24.83 -9.45 -1.47
C ARG A 105 -24.17 -9.08 -2.80
N ALA A 106 -24.75 -8.12 -3.51
CA ALA A 106 -24.21 -7.67 -4.80
C ALA A 106 -22.69 -7.41 -4.67
N PRO A 107 -21.89 -7.84 -5.66
CA PRO A 107 -20.44 -7.70 -5.58
C PRO A 107 -20.08 -6.24 -5.30
N ARG A 108 -19.21 -6.01 -4.30
CA ARG A 108 -18.73 -4.66 -4.00
C ARG A 108 -18.07 -4.11 -5.27
N VAL A 109 -18.60 -3.00 -5.78
CA VAL A 109 -17.94 -2.26 -6.86
C VAL A 109 -16.63 -1.74 -6.29
N PRO A 110 -15.46 -2.11 -6.85
CA PRO A 110 -14.20 -1.59 -6.36
C PRO A 110 -14.21 -0.08 -6.53
N THR A 111 -13.95 0.66 -5.44
CA THR A 111 -13.73 2.10 -5.50
C THR A 111 -12.57 2.37 -6.46
N ALA A 112 -12.83 3.11 -7.54
CA ALA A 112 -11.78 3.48 -8.47
C ALA A 112 -10.77 4.38 -7.75
N VAL A 113 -9.54 3.89 -7.58
CA VAL A 113 -8.42 4.68 -7.08
C VAL A 113 -8.02 5.72 -8.13
N GLU A 114 -7.65 6.91 -7.68
CA GLU A 114 -7.16 7.97 -8.57
C GLU A 114 -5.94 7.45 -9.36
N PRO A 115 -5.86 7.68 -10.68
CA PRO A 115 -4.69 7.30 -11.46
C PRO A 115 -3.41 7.91 -10.88
N PRO A 116 -2.29 7.17 -10.82
CA PRO A 116 -1.06 7.65 -10.19
C PRO A 116 -0.53 8.96 -10.79
N MET A 117 -0.74 9.19 -12.09
CA MET A 117 -0.39 10.45 -12.74
C MET A 117 -1.21 11.64 -12.24
N GLN A 118 -2.50 11.46 -11.99
CA GLN A 118 -3.36 12.51 -11.44
C GLN A 118 -3.03 12.76 -9.97
N ALA A 119 -2.73 11.71 -9.22
CA ALA A 119 -2.23 11.81 -7.86
C ALA A 119 -0.91 12.61 -7.82
N ALA A 120 0.05 12.32 -8.70
CA ALA A 120 1.31 13.07 -8.79
C ALA A 120 1.12 14.55 -9.16
N LEU A 121 0.23 14.85 -10.12
CA LEU A 121 -0.14 16.24 -10.46
C LEU A 121 -0.75 16.96 -9.25
N ARG A 122 -1.68 16.31 -8.55
CA ARG A 122 -2.30 16.85 -7.34
C ARG A 122 -1.26 17.09 -6.25
N THR A 123 -0.39 16.13 -5.97
CA THR A 123 0.72 16.27 -5.00
C THR A 123 1.60 17.46 -5.32
N LEU A 124 1.98 17.65 -6.58
CA LEU A 124 2.79 18.80 -7.00
C LEU A 124 2.06 20.14 -6.83
N LEU A 125 0.75 20.18 -7.00
CA LEU A 125 -0.04 21.40 -6.79
C LEU A 125 -0.07 21.79 -5.33
N HIS A 126 -0.19 20.85 -4.40
CA HIS A 126 -0.22 21.16 -2.96
C HIS A 126 1.18 21.36 -2.35
N HIS A 127 2.18 20.63 -2.87
CA HIS A 127 3.55 20.64 -2.40
C HIS A 127 4.51 21.04 -3.54
N PRO A 128 4.50 22.32 -3.95
CA PRO A 128 5.32 22.80 -5.06
C PRO A 128 6.84 22.73 -4.75
N GLU A 129 7.24 22.59 -3.49
CA GLU A 129 8.61 22.32 -3.05
C GLU A 129 9.16 21.00 -3.60
N LEU A 130 8.31 20.00 -3.86
CA LEU A 130 8.74 18.71 -4.41
C LEU A 130 9.32 18.85 -5.81
N ALA A 131 8.94 19.88 -6.57
CA ALA A 131 9.49 20.15 -7.89
C ALA A 131 11.01 20.42 -7.87
N GLU A 132 11.52 21.00 -6.79
CA GLU A 132 12.93 21.37 -6.66
C GLU A 132 13.82 20.14 -6.43
N LYS A 133 13.26 19.10 -5.81
CA LYS A 133 13.92 17.81 -5.56
C LYS A 133 13.96 16.91 -6.81
N VAL A 134 13.23 17.25 -7.86
CA VAL A 134 13.16 16.43 -9.08
C VAL A 134 14.29 16.80 -10.03
N GLU A 135 15.26 15.91 -10.17
CA GLU A 135 16.32 16.07 -11.16
C GLU A 135 15.82 15.74 -12.57
N ASN A 136 16.07 16.63 -13.52
CA ASN A 136 15.86 16.42 -14.97
C ASN A 136 14.41 16.06 -15.39
N ALA A 137 13.48 16.99 -15.16
CA ALA A 137 12.08 16.88 -15.55
C ALA A 137 11.85 16.55 -17.04
N SER A 138 12.74 16.98 -17.93
CA SER A 138 12.51 16.96 -19.38
C SER A 138 12.52 15.54 -19.99
N HIS A 139 13.03 14.51 -19.29
CA HIS A 139 13.13 13.14 -19.82
C HIS A 139 11.95 12.22 -19.45
N PHE A 140 10.95 12.77 -18.77
CA PHE A 140 9.88 12.00 -18.16
C PHE A 140 8.70 11.78 -19.12
N ALA A 141 8.41 12.75 -19.98
CA ALA A 141 7.22 12.71 -20.82
C ALA A 141 7.52 12.31 -22.26
N ALA A 142 6.77 11.34 -22.76
CA ALA A 142 6.62 11.12 -24.20
C ALA A 142 5.66 12.16 -24.81
N GLU A 143 5.76 12.37 -26.11
CA GLU A 143 4.89 13.27 -26.88
C GLU A 143 3.41 12.82 -26.90
N ASP A 144 3.12 11.56 -26.59
CA ASP A 144 1.76 11.01 -26.59
C ASP A 144 1.02 11.11 -25.24
N GLN A 145 1.68 11.57 -24.17
CA GLN A 145 1.13 11.53 -22.81
C GLN A 145 0.85 12.94 -22.26
N SER A 146 -0.36 13.44 -22.51
CA SER A 146 -0.79 14.80 -22.10
C SER A 146 -0.57 15.11 -20.62
N ASN A 147 -0.93 14.18 -19.71
CA ASN A 147 -0.74 14.37 -18.26
C ASN A 147 0.75 14.33 -17.86
N ALA A 148 1.57 13.53 -18.54
CA ALA A 148 3.00 13.48 -18.28
C ALA A 148 3.68 14.78 -18.72
N GLN A 149 3.31 15.30 -19.90
CA GLN A 149 3.79 16.60 -20.38
C GLN A 149 3.37 17.73 -19.46
N LEU A 150 2.12 17.69 -18.97
CA LEU A 150 1.64 18.67 -18.00
C LEU A 150 2.47 18.62 -16.72
N LEU A 151 2.78 17.43 -16.21
CA LEU A 151 3.62 17.25 -15.02
C LEU A 151 5.02 17.85 -15.24
N VAL A 152 5.65 17.54 -16.36
CA VAL A 152 6.96 18.10 -16.73
C VAL A 152 6.91 19.62 -16.82
N ALA A 153 5.90 20.16 -17.50
CA ALA A 153 5.74 21.60 -17.66
C ALA A 153 5.49 22.33 -16.32
N LEU A 154 4.78 21.69 -15.38
CA LEU A 154 4.58 22.21 -14.03
C LEU A 154 5.88 22.21 -13.23
N ILE A 155 6.64 21.11 -13.28
CA ILE A 155 7.94 21.00 -12.61
C ILE A 155 8.90 22.07 -13.17
N GLU A 156 9.03 22.18 -14.49
CA GLU A 156 9.88 23.19 -15.13
C GLU A 156 9.46 24.63 -14.80
N ALA A 157 8.14 24.91 -14.79
CA ALA A 157 7.64 26.24 -14.44
C ALA A 157 7.99 26.62 -13.00
N ARG A 158 7.90 25.64 -12.08
CA ARG A 158 8.24 25.81 -10.67
C ARG A 158 9.74 25.93 -10.45
N GLN A 159 10.57 25.13 -11.14
CA GLN A 159 12.03 25.22 -11.08
C GLN A 159 12.55 26.56 -11.62
N LYS A 160 11.95 27.10 -12.68
CA LYS A 160 12.31 28.43 -13.21
C LYS A 160 11.95 29.57 -12.25
N ASN A 161 10.93 29.39 -11.42
CA ASN A 161 10.44 30.42 -10.50
C ASN A 161 10.06 29.80 -9.14
N PRO A 162 11.04 29.64 -8.22
CA PRO A 162 10.84 28.98 -6.92
C PRO A 162 9.93 29.76 -5.95
N ASN A 163 9.44 30.94 -6.32
CA ASN A 163 8.48 31.71 -5.53
C ASN A 163 7.02 31.53 -6.00
N LEU A 164 6.76 30.73 -7.05
CA LEU A 164 5.40 30.54 -7.58
C LEU A 164 4.51 29.73 -6.62
N ARG A 165 3.43 30.34 -6.15
CA ARG A 165 2.41 29.64 -5.36
C ARG A 165 1.58 28.71 -6.23
N SER A 166 0.99 27.68 -5.64
CA SER A 166 0.10 26.70 -6.30
C SER A 166 -0.96 27.34 -7.19
N LEU A 167 -1.63 28.38 -6.68
CA LEU A 167 -2.68 29.09 -7.41
C LEU A 167 -2.14 29.86 -8.63
N GLN A 168 -0.93 30.43 -8.52
CA GLN A 168 -0.25 31.08 -9.63
C GLN A 168 0.20 30.06 -10.68
N LEU A 169 0.59 28.85 -10.25
CA LEU A 169 0.90 27.73 -11.12
C LEU A 169 -0.34 27.38 -11.96
N ILE A 170 -1.49 27.16 -11.31
CA ILE A 170 -2.77 26.86 -11.99
C ILE A 170 -3.19 27.97 -12.95
N ALA A 171 -3.00 29.23 -12.58
CA ALA A 171 -3.35 30.39 -13.40
C ALA A 171 -2.61 30.42 -14.75
N ARG A 172 -1.41 29.84 -14.85
CA ARG A 172 -0.65 29.78 -16.12
C ARG A 172 -1.32 28.89 -17.18
N TRP A 173 -2.09 27.89 -16.76
CA TRP A 173 -2.88 27.04 -17.64
C TRP A 173 -4.36 27.46 -17.67
N HIS A 174 -4.69 28.67 -17.19
CA HIS A 174 -6.06 29.17 -17.24
C HIS A 174 -6.58 29.23 -18.69
N GLY A 175 -7.81 28.77 -18.90
CA GLY A 175 -8.46 28.78 -20.22
C GLY A 175 -8.20 27.54 -21.07
N THR A 176 -7.38 26.59 -20.63
CA THR A 176 -7.21 25.29 -21.28
C THR A 176 -7.93 24.17 -20.53
N GLU A 177 -8.16 23.03 -21.18
CA GLU A 177 -8.72 21.83 -20.54
C GLU A 177 -7.81 21.33 -19.40
N GLN A 178 -6.49 21.49 -19.55
CA GLN A 178 -5.52 21.15 -18.51
C GLN A 178 -5.70 22.05 -17.28
N GLY A 179 -5.94 23.35 -17.45
CA GLY A 179 -6.22 24.24 -16.31
C GLY A 179 -7.49 23.90 -15.55
N ARG A 180 -8.54 23.44 -16.27
CA ARG A 180 -9.78 22.94 -15.65
C ARG A 180 -9.50 21.68 -14.82
N LEU A 181 -8.72 20.74 -15.38
CA LEU A 181 -8.27 19.55 -14.67
C LEU A 181 -7.45 19.90 -13.42
N LEU A 182 -6.48 20.81 -13.52
CA LEU A 182 -5.64 21.21 -12.38
C LEU A 182 -6.47 21.85 -11.27
N ARG A 183 -7.48 22.66 -11.62
CA ARG A 183 -8.42 23.23 -10.64
C ARG A 183 -9.20 22.14 -9.94
N ALA A 184 -9.79 21.20 -10.69
CA ALA A 184 -10.53 20.08 -10.12
C ALA A 184 -9.66 19.18 -9.24
N LEU A 185 -8.37 19.01 -9.57
CA LEU A 185 -7.43 18.27 -8.72
C LEU A 185 -7.06 19.03 -7.44
N ALA A 186 -6.86 20.35 -7.52
CA ALA A 186 -6.53 21.19 -6.37
C ALA A 186 -7.69 21.33 -5.36
N GLU A 187 -8.94 21.17 -5.82
CA GLU A 187 -10.13 21.19 -4.97
C GLU A 187 -10.30 19.90 -4.14
N LYS A 188 -9.68 18.79 -4.54
CA LYS A 188 -9.79 17.53 -3.79
C LYS A 188 -8.98 17.61 -2.49
N GLU A 189 -9.69 17.58 -1.37
CA GLU A 189 -9.10 17.62 -0.02
C GLU A 189 -8.17 16.43 0.28
N TRP A 190 -7.13 16.69 1.07
CA TRP A 190 -6.17 15.69 1.55
C TRP A 190 -6.66 15.04 2.84
N LEU A 191 -6.85 13.71 2.83
CA LEU A 191 -7.10 12.91 4.03
C LEU A 191 -5.92 12.00 4.39
N ILE A 192 -4.75 12.17 3.76
CA ILE A 192 -3.58 11.26 3.87
C ILE A 192 -2.35 12.03 4.37
N GLU A 193 -1.53 11.38 5.19
CA GLU A 193 -0.27 11.88 5.77
C GLU A 193 0.78 12.24 4.70
N THR A 194 1.53 13.34 4.92
CA THR A 194 2.47 13.98 3.99
C THR A 194 3.61 13.07 3.49
N ASP A 195 4.16 12.21 4.34
CA ASP A 195 5.41 11.50 4.05
C ASP A 195 5.23 10.37 3.02
N ASN A 196 4.07 9.70 3.04
CA ASN A 196 3.73 8.66 2.06
C ASN A 196 3.57 9.24 0.64
N LEU A 197 3.31 10.54 0.55
CA LEU A 197 2.90 11.21 -0.69
C LEU A 197 4.09 11.73 -1.47
N GLU A 198 5.09 12.23 -0.75
CA GLU A 198 6.40 12.53 -1.31
C GLU A 198 7.00 11.26 -1.95
N GLN A 199 6.97 10.13 -1.23
CA GLN A 199 7.44 8.85 -1.77
C GLN A 199 6.63 8.42 -2.99
N GLN A 200 5.30 8.43 -2.91
CA GLN A 200 4.44 8.05 -4.04
C GLN A 200 4.68 8.95 -5.28
N PHE A 201 4.93 10.23 -5.08
CA PHE A 201 5.25 11.16 -6.15
C PHE A 201 6.56 10.78 -6.85
N PHE A 202 7.63 10.55 -6.09
CA PHE A 202 8.91 10.14 -6.65
C PHE A 202 8.88 8.75 -7.27
N ASP A 203 8.14 7.80 -6.70
CA ASP A 203 7.91 6.49 -7.31
C ASP A 203 7.21 6.61 -8.66
N THR A 204 6.20 7.49 -8.73
CA THR A 204 5.48 7.76 -9.98
C THR A 204 6.43 8.35 -11.03
N ILE A 205 7.25 9.34 -10.68
CA ILE A 205 8.26 9.93 -11.57
C ILE A 205 9.29 8.88 -12.00
N THR A 206 9.79 8.09 -11.07
CA THR A 206 10.77 7.03 -11.34
C THR A 206 10.20 6.02 -12.32
N SER A 207 8.96 5.57 -12.10
CA SER A 207 8.26 4.63 -12.98
C SER A 207 8.07 5.20 -14.39
N LEU A 208 7.77 6.50 -14.50
CA LEU A 208 7.57 7.17 -15.77
C LEU A 208 8.91 7.32 -16.52
N SER A 209 9.98 7.71 -15.83
CA SER A 209 11.33 7.75 -16.39
C SER A 209 11.78 6.38 -16.90
N ALA A 210 11.43 5.30 -16.19
CA ALA A 210 11.75 3.94 -16.58
C ALA A 210 11.01 3.53 -17.84
N ARG A 211 9.70 3.82 -17.91
CA ARG A 211 8.89 3.57 -19.10
C ARG A 211 9.40 4.34 -20.32
N GLN A 212 9.77 5.61 -20.15
CA GLN A 212 10.29 6.42 -21.25
C GLN A 212 11.62 5.88 -21.76
N ARG A 213 12.48 5.45 -20.84
CA ARG A 213 13.77 4.81 -21.17
C ARG A 213 13.59 3.52 -21.95
N GLU A 214 12.71 2.63 -21.49
CA GLU A 214 12.39 1.36 -22.17
C GLU A 214 11.96 1.62 -23.60
N ARG A 215 11.04 2.58 -23.81
CA ARG A 215 10.58 2.97 -25.14
C ARG A 215 11.68 3.54 -26.02
N SER A 216 12.55 4.38 -25.46
CA SER A 216 13.69 4.94 -26.21
C SER A 216 14.67 3.85 -26.64
N LEU A 217 14.90 2.85 -25.78
CA LEU A 217 15.71 1.68 -26.07
C LEU A 217 15.06 0.84 -27.17
N ASP A 218 13.77 0.52 -27.05
CA ASP A 218 13.01 -0.23 -28.06
C ASP A 218 13.03 0.48 -29.42
N HIS A 219 12.88 1.80 -29.42
CA HIS A 219 12.95 2.61 -30.62
C HIS A 219 14.33 2.53 -31.28
N LEU A 220 15.42 2.68 -30.50
CA LEU A 220 16.78 2.58 -31.01
C LEU A 220 17.12 1.17 -31.50
N ILE A 221 16.67 0.11 -30.80
CA ILE A 221 16.86 -1.27 -31.24
C ILE A 221 16.09 -1.53 -32.54
N SER A 222 14.83 -1.10 -32.63
CA SER A 222 14.03 -1.23 -33.84
C SER A 222 14.67 -0.49 -35.01
N LYS A 223 15.15 0.73 -34.78
CA LYS A 223 15.86 1.54 -35.78
C LYS A 223 17.16 0.87 -36.23
N ALA A 224 17.94 0.30 -35.31
CA ALA A 224 19.19 -0.42 -35.61
C ALA A 224 18.97 -1.67 -36.48
N ARG A 225 17.80 -2.30 -36.39
CA ARG A 225 17.43 -3.46 -37.23
C ARG A 225 17.06 -3.06 -38.65
N GLN A 226 16.54 -1.84 -38.84
CA GLN A 226 16.03 -1.36 -40.13
C GLN A 226 17.05 -0.50 -40.87
N THR A 227 17.86 0.27 -40.14
CA THR A 227 18.74 1.31 -40.66
C THR A 227 20.02 1.40 -39.83
N GLU A 228 21.09 1.94 -40.41
CA GLU A 228 22.31 2.22 -39.64
C GLU A 228 22.07 3.34 -38.63
N LEU A 229 22.45 3.10 -37.37
CA LEU A 229 22.40 4.12 -36.31
C LEU A 229 23.51 5.18 -36.52
N SER A 230 23.16 6.44 -36.25
CA SER A 230 24.13 7.54 -36.15
C SER A 230 25.14 7.28 -35.03
N ALA A 231 26.31 7.94 -35.10
CA ALA A 231 27.32 7.88 -34.04
C ALA A 231 26.75 8.30 -32.67
N GLU A 232 25.90 9.33 -32.65
CA GLU A 232 25.22 9.81 -31.44
C GLU A 232 24.25 8.77 -30.88
N GLU A 233 23.46 8.13 -31.74
CA GLU A 233 22.48 7.11 -31.35
C GLU A 233 23.15 5.84 -30.83
N LYS A 234 24.32 5.48 -31.38
CA LYS A 234 25.14 4.37 -30.86
C LYS A 234 25.66 4.66 -29.46
N ILE A 235 26.04 5.92 -29.17
CA ILE A 235 26.47 6.34 -27.83
C ILE A 235 25.28 6.27 -26.87
N GLN A 236 24.13 6.83 -27.25
CA GLN A 236 22.91 6.78 -26.45
C GLN A 236 22.49 5.33 -26.14
N LEU A 237 22.49 4.44 -27.14
CA LEU A 237 22.16 3.04 -26.93
C LEU A 237 23.11 2.36 -25.93
N ARG A 238 24.42 2.63 -26.02
CA ARG A 238 25.39 2.10 -25.06
C ARG A 238 25.16 2.63 -23.64
N GLU A 239 24.86 3.92 -23.49
CA GLU A 239 24.54 4.53 -22.21
C GLU A 239 23.28 3.90 -21.59
N LEU A 240 22.23 3.75 -22.38
CA LEU A 240 20.97 3.13 -21.97
C LEU A 240 21.15 1.67 -21.54
N LEU A 241 21.95 0.89 -22.28
CA LEU A 241 22.26 -0.50 -21.95
C LEU A 241 23.12 -0.62 -20.68
N ASN A 242 24.14 0.23 -20.52
CA ASN A 242 25.04 0.20 -19.36
C ASN A 242 24.30 0.53 -18.06
N ARG A 243 23.38 1.51 -18.14
CA ARG A 243 22.52 1.89 -17.02
C ARG A 243 21.45 0.84 -16.69
N ASN A 244 21.08 -0.01 -17.65
CA ASN A 244 20.17 -1.14 -17.47
C ASN A 244 20.88 -2.42 -16.99
N VAL A 245 22.05 -2.29 -16.36
CA VAL A 245 22.64 -3.36 -15.56
C VAL A 245 22.41 -3.10 -14.06
N PRO A 246 21.17 -3.11 -13.53
CA PRO A 246 20.98 -3.70 -12.23
C PRO A 246 21.16 -5.21 -12.43
N ALA A 247 21.99 -5.85 -11.60
CA ALA A 247 22.12 -7.29 -11.54
C ALA A 247 20.78 -7.94 -11.14
N GLN A 248 19.87 -8.09 -12.09
CA GLN A 248 18.88 -9.16 -12.09
C GLN A 248 19.63 -10.35 -12.70
N ASN A 249 20.37 -11.07 -11.85
CA ASN A 249 20.80 -12.41 -12.18
C ASN A 249 19.56 -13.16 -12.67
N PRO A 250 19.59 -13.83 -13.83
CA PRO A 250 18.50 -14.70 -14.20
C PRO A 250 18.39 -15.76 -13.11
N THR A 251 17.26 -15.80 -12.39
CA THR A 251 16.89 -16.97 -11.62
C THR A 251 16.87 -18.12 -12.61
N SER A 252 17.94 -18.90 -12.53
CA SER A 252 18.19 -20.14 -13.24
C SER A 252 16.90 -20.93 -13.36
N THR A 253 16.29 -20.90 -14.53
CA THR A 253 15.45 -22.01 -14.98
C THR A 253 16.42 -23.17 -15.16
N GLY A 254 16.45 -24.04 -14.17
CA GLY A 254 17.30 -25.22 -14.14
C GLY A 254 16.63 -26.30 -13.30
N ALA A 255 16.08 -27.28 -14.03
CA ALA A 255 15.67 -28.63 -13.64
C ALA A 255 14.48 -28.77 -12.67
#